data_AF-A0AAU3IGM3-F1
#
_entry.id   AF-A0AAU3IGM3-F1
#
_cell.length_a   1.000
_cell.length_b   1.000
_cell.length_c   1.000
_cell.angle_alpha   90.00
_cell.angle_beta   90.00
_cell.angle_gamma   90.00
#
_symmetry.space_group_name_H-M   'P 1'
#
loop_
_entity.id
_entity.type
_entity.pdbx_description
1 polymer ?
#
loop_
_entity_poly.entity_id
_entity_poly.type
_entity_poly.pdbx_seq_one_letter_code
_entity_poly.pdbx_strand_id
1 'polypeptide(L)'
;MTALHLPPGAGTTHLFLGSTMTVKAGEPQTGTTALSLIEQVCPPGFATPRHVHHKDDEAFYVLSGSIEVHCGDEVWHDGPGGFVLLPRALPHAFVNRGDEPLRLLQLTWPGGFEHFAADVAAAFPSGSPNPAVLTEIAAGHGYEIVGPPPH
;
A
#
# COMPACT_ATOMS: atom_id res chain seq x y z
N MET A 1 17.95 -1.08 19.77
CA MET A 1 16.58 -0.64 19.39
C MET A 1 16.01 0.18 20.53
N THR A 2 15.27 1.25 20.22
CA THR A 2 14.53 2.08 21.19
C THR A 2 13.04 1.98 20.89
N ALA A 3 12.20 2.13 21.91
CA ALA A 3 10.75 2.18 21.70
C ALA A 3 10.38 3.34 20.76
N LEU A 4 9.46 3.10 19.83
CA LEU A 4 8.87 4.12 18.98
C LEU A 4 7.49 4.48 19.54
N HIS A 5 7.24 5.77 19.71
CA HIS A 5 5.93 6.30 20.07
C HIS A 5 5.56 7.43 19.11
N LEU A 6 4.41 7.28 18.44
CA LEU A 6 3.85 8.27 17.53
C LEU A 6 2.45 8.62 18.01
N PRO A 7 2.14 9.91 18.28
CA PRO A 7 0.76 10.31 18.55
C PRO A 7 -0.11 10.14 17.30
N PRO A 8 -1.45 10.18 17.42
CA PRO A 8 -2.36 10.08 16.27
C PRO A 8 -2.00 11.05 15.15
N GLY A 9 -2.02 10.56 13.91
CA GLY A 9 -1.64 11.33 12.71
C GLY A 9 -0.14 11.56 12.51
N ALA A 10 0.72 11.27 13.49
CA ALA A 10 2.16 11.36 13.31
C ALA A 10 2.71 10.18 12.47
N GLY A 11 3.89 10.42 11.91
CA GLY A 11 4.57 9.56 10.95
C GLY A 11 5.08 10.37 9.77
N THR A 12 5.93 9.77 8.94
CA THR A 12 6.33 10.39 7.66
C THR A 12 5.23 10.15 6.65
N THR A 13 4.76 11.20 5.99
CA THR A 13 3.63 11.12 5.06
C THR A 13 4.07 11.34 3.61
N HIS A 14 3.61 10.46 2.73
CA HIS A 14 3.84 10.48 1.29
C HIS A 14 2.50 10.57 0.55
N LEU A 15 2.44 11.37 -0.51
CA LEU A 15 1.35 11.31 -1.49
C LEU A 15 1.67 10.16 -2.44
N PHE A 16 0.82 9.15 -2.48
CA PHE A 16 1.04 7.94 -3.27
C PHE A 16 -0.14 7.72 -4.20
N LEU A 17 0.05 8.01 -5.49
CA LEU A 17 -0.95 7.79 -6.54
C LEU A 17 -2.34 8.39 -6.22
N GLY A 18 -2.38 9.54 -5.52
CA GLY A 18 -3.61 10.21 -5.10
C GLY A 18 -4.17 9.74 -3.74
N SER A 19 -3.59 8.71 -3.13
CA SER A 19 -3.80 8.36 -1.71
C SER A 19 -2.74 9.00 -0.81
N THR A 20 -3.00 9.01 0.50
CA THR A 20 -2.02 9.42 1.51
C THR A 20 -1.51 8.19 2.24
N MET A 21 -0.19 8.02 2.30
CA MET A 21 0.49 6.96 3.06
C MET A 21 1.29 7.58 4.21
N THR A 22 0.96 7.24 5.46
CA THR A 22 1.70 7.67 6.65
C THR A 22 2.45 6.49 7.26
N VAL A 23 3.77 6.51 7.14
CA VAL A 23 4.68 5.50 7.69
C VAL A 23 4.68 5.58 9.21
N LYS A 24 4.25 4.49 9.86
CA LYS A 24 4.23 4.34 11.32
C LYS A 24 5.49 3.66 11.83
N ALA A 25 6.00 2.67 11.11
CA ALA A 25 7.29 2.05 11.36
C ALA A 25 7.82 1.49 10.04
N GLY A 26 9.08 1.76 9.73
CA GLY A 26 9.77 1.21 8.56
C GLY A 26 11.09 0.56 8.95
N GLU A 27 11.87 0.17 7.95
CA GLU A 27 13.19 -0.44 8.08
C GLU A 27 14.11 0.29 9.08
N PRO A 28 14.16 1.64 9.15
CA PRO A 28 15.04 2.30 10.13
C PRO A 28 14.68 1.99 11.59
N GLN A 29 13.43 1.58 11.87
CA GLN A 29 12.98 1.18 13.21
C GLN A 29 12.89 -0.32 13.39
N THR A 30 12.50 -1.06 12.35
CA THR A 30 12.16 -2.49 12.45
C THR A 30 13.28 -3.40 11.93
N GLY A 31 14.21 -2.85 11.13
CA GLY A 31 15.24 -3.61 10.42
C GLY A 31 14.73 -4.26 9.13
N THR A 32 15.64 -4.78 8.32
CA THR A 32 15.36 -5.29 6.97
C THR A 32 14.55 -6.59 6.92
N THR A 33 14.38 -7.29 8.04
CA THR A 33 13.70 -8.59 8.10
C THR A 33 12.34 -8.56 8.78
N ALA A 34 12.00 -7.44 9.43
CA ALA A 34 10.73 -7.26 10.14
C ALA A 34 9.71 -6.57 9.23
N LEU A 35 8.62 -6.03 9.77
CA LEU A 35 7.55 -5.41 8.97
C LEU A 35 7.78 -3.91 8.73
N SER A 36 7.20 -3.41 7.65
CA SER A 36 6.80 -2.01 7.49
C SER A 36 5.31 -1.86 7.80
N LEU A 37 4.94 -0.81 8.53
CA LEU A 37 3.56 -0.48 8.90
C LEU A 37 3.23 0.91 8.40
N ILE A 38 2.20 1.00 7.55
CA ILE A 38 1.76 2.24 6.92
C ILE A 38 0.26 2.39 7.17
N GLU A 39 -0.17 3.55 7.65
CA GLU A 39 -1.58 3.92 7.63
C GLU A 39 -1.89 4.58 6.28
N GLN A 40 -2.91 4.12 5.59
CA GLN A 40 -3.33 4.66 4.29
C GLN A 40 -4.69 5.32 4.38
N VAL A 41 -4.85 6.41 3.63
CA VAL A 41 -6.13 7.06 3.37
C VAL A 41 -6.35 7.15 1.86
N CYS A 42 -7.30 6.38 1.36
CA CYS A 42 -7.60 6.25 -0.06
C CYS A 42 -8.94 6.94 -0.37
N PRO A 43 -8.98 7.96 -1.25
CA PRO A 43 -10.23 8.61 -1.61
C PRO A 43 -11.19 7.66 -2.35
N PRO A 44 -12.49 8.00 -2.44
CA PRO A 44 -13.44 7.28 -3.30
C PRO A 44 -12.90 7.08 -4.72
N GLY A 45 -13.02 5.86 -5.25
CA GLY A 45 -12.54 5.50 -6.58
C GLY A 45 -11.03 5.28 -6.68
N PHE A 46 -10.27 5.41 -5.58
CA PHE A 46 -8.87 5.01 -5.56
C PHE A 46 -8.74 3.50 -5.86
N ALA A 47 -7.81 3.15 -6.73
CA ALA A 47 -7.51 1.78 -7.09
C ALA A 47 -6.02 1.62 -7.36
N THR A 48 -5.44 0.51 -6.89
CA THR A 48 -4.07 0.14 -7.27
C THR A 48 -4.08 -0.57 -8.63
N PRO A 49 -3.01 -0.44 -9.44
CA PRO A 49 -2.83 -1.34 -10.57
C PRO A 49 -2.70 -2.78 -10.07
N ARG A 50 -3.00 -3.76 -10.92
CA ARG A 50 -2.75 -5.16 -10.55
C ARG A 50 -1.26 -5.42 -10.54
N HIS A 51 -0.74 -5.94 -9.43
CA HIS A 51 0.70 -6.07 -9.21
C HIS A 51 1.06 -7.32 -8.40
N VAL A 52 2.35 -7.64 -8.39
CA VAL A 52 2.95 -8.77 -7.68
C VAL A 52 4.10 -8.27 -6.82
N HIS A 53 4.16 -8.73 -5.57
CA HIS A 53 5.33 -8.55 -4.71
C HIS A 53 6.24 -9.77 -4.83
N HIS A 54 7.51 -9.59 -5.21
CA HIS A 54 8.43 -10.72 -5.35
C HIS A 54 9.13 -11.09 -4.03
N LYS A 55 9.19 -10.18 -3.06
CA LYS A 55 10.03 -10.33 -1.86
C LYS A 55 9.25 -10.34 -0.55
N ASP A 56 8.07 -9.77 -0.54
CA ASP A 56 7.34 -9.45 0.68
C ASP A 56 5.87 -9.85 0.55
N ASP A 57 5.30 -10.31 1.65
CA ASP A 57 3.87 -10.50 1.79
C ASP A 57 3.25 -9.17 2.24
N GLU A 58 2.00 -8.94 1.86
CA GLU A 58 1.25 -7.75 2.24
C GLU A 58 -0.02 -8.15 3.00
N ALA A 59 -0.47 -7.33 3.93
CA ALA A 59 -1.78 -7.46 4.52
C ALA A 59 -2.43 -6.09 4.74
N PHE A 60 -3.76 -6.09 4.67
CA PHE A 60 -4.57 -4.93 4.99
C PHE A 60 -5.45 -5.20 6.21
N TYR A 61 -5.53 -4.23 7.11
CA TYR A 61 -6.52 -4.19 8.18
C TYR A 61 -7.34 -2.91 8.07
N VAL A 62 -8.65 -3.03 7.90
CA VAL A 62 -9.52 -1.88 7.63
C VAL A 62 -9.89 -1.17 8.92
N LEU A 63 -9.67 0.15 8.95
CA LEU A 63 -10.01 1.03 10.09
C LEU A 63 -11.35 1.75 9.89
N SER A 64 -11.63 2.23 8.67
CA SER A 64 -12.90 2.87 8.28
C SER A 64 -13.12 2.79 6.77
N GLY A 65 -14.36 2.97 6.32
CA GLY A 65 -14.72 2.83 4.91
C GLY A 65 -14.81 1.38 4.47
N SER A 66 -14.72 1.15 3.16
CA SER A 66 -14.87 -0.18 2.55
C SER A 66 -13.75 -0.47 1.55
N ILE A 67 -13.32 -1.72 1.47
CA ILE A 67 -12.30 -2.18 0.54
C ILE A 67 -12.86 -3.31 -0.31
N GLU A 68 -12.56 -3.29 -1.61
CA GLU A 68 -12.65 -4.46 -2.48
C GLU A 68 -11.25 -4.92 -2.82
N VAL A 69 -10.95 -6.20 -2.64
CA VAL A 69 -9.63 -6.79 -2.85
C VAL A 69 -9.73 -7.88 -3.90
N HIS A 70 -8.86 -7.82 -4.91
CA HIS A 70 -8.69 -8.84 -5.93
C HIS A 70 -7.38 -9.56 -5.65
N CYS A 71 -7.40 -10.89 -5.49
CA CYS A 71 -6.19 -11.67 -5.25
C CYS A 71 -6.30 -13.04 -5.92
N GLY A 72 -5.40 -13.34 -6.86
CA GLY A 72 -5.55 -14.52 -7.70
C GLY A 72 -6.88 -14.48 -8.47
N ASP A 73 -7.74 -15.48 -8.23
CA ASP A 73 -9.08 -15.62 -8.81
C ASP A 73 -10.21 -15.18 -7.85
N GLU A 74 -9.84 -14.71 -6.64
CA GLU A 74 -10.80 -14.35 -5.59
C GLU A 74 -11.01 -12.83 -5.53
N VAL A 75 -12.24 -12.46 -5.16
CA VAL A 75 -12.65 -11.08 -4.90
C VAL A 75 -13.35 -11.03 -3.55
N TRP A 76 -12.89 -10.14 -2.68
CA TRP A 76 -13.48 -9.93 -1.36
C TRP A 76 -13.90 -8.48 -1.17
N HIS A 77 -14.97 -8.30 -0.39
CA HIS A 77 -15.46 -7.01 0.05
C HIS A 77 -15.46 -6.98 1.56
N ASP A 78 -14.87 -5.95 2.15
CA ASP A 78 -14.79 -5.82 3.60
C ASP A 78 -14.92 -4.37 4.07
N GLY A 79 -15.13 -4.22 5.37
CA GLY A 79 -15.27 -2.96 6.09
C GLY A 79 -14.46 -2.96 7.39
N PRO A 80 -14.77 -2.06 8.34
CA PRO A 80 -13.96 -1.90 9.55
C PRO A 80 -13.81 -3.20 10.35
N GLY A 81 -12.56 -3.53 10.72
CA GLY A 81 -12.21 -4.80 11.38
C GLY A 81 -11.89 -5.95 10.42
N GLY A 82 -12.12 -5.75 9.12
CA GLY A 82 -11.72 -6.67 8.07
C GLY A 82 -10.21 -6.83 7.96
N PHE A 83 -9.78 -8.04 7.60
CA PHE A 83 -8.37 -8.39 7.41
C PHE A 83 -8.20 -9.25 6.18
N VAL A 84 -7.21 -8.89 5.34
CA VAL A 84 -6.78 -9.72 4.22
C VAL A 84 -5.27 -9.92 4.26
N LEU A 85 -4.81 -11.13 3.95
CA LEU A 85 -3.41 -11.45 3.71
C LEU A 85 -3.23 -11.71 2.22
N LEU A 86 -2.23 -11.08 1.63
CA LEU A 86 -1.86 -11.11 0.22
C LEU A 86 -0.43 -11.68 0.13
N PRO A 87 -0.29 -13.00 -0.03
CA PRO A 87 1.02 -13.62 -0.11
C PRO A 87 1.83 -13.10 -1.30
N ARG A 88 3.15 -13.02 -1.13
CA ARG A 88 4.08 -12.74 -2.22
C ARG A 88 3.86 -13.67 -3.40
N ALA A 89 4.27 -13.23 -4.59
CA ALA A 89 4.11 -13.92 -5.87
C ALA A 89 2.66 -14.14 -6.33
N LEU A 90 1.64 -13.75 -5.54
CA LEU A 90 0.24 -13.81 -5.94
C LEU A 90 -0.23 -12.43 -6.44
N PRO A 91 -0.69 -12.31 -7.70
CA PRO A 91 -1.15 -11.03 -8.23
C PRO A 91 -2.36 -10.50 -7.48
N HIS A 92 -2.31 -9.24 -7.06
CA HIS A 92 -3.40 -8.59 -6.34
C HIS A 92 -3.57 -7.11 -6.70
N ALA A 93 -4.73 -6.57 -6.34
CA ALA A 93 -5.09 -5.16 -6.39
C ALA A 93 -6.17 -4.87 -5.34
N PHE A 94 -6.36 -3.61 -4.98
CA PHE A 94 -7.53 -3.21 -4.20
C PHE A 94 -8.14 -1.91 -4.71
N VAL A 95 -9.42 -1.74 -4.41
CA VAL A 95 -10.24 -0.60 -4.83
C VAL A 95 -11.06 -0.09 -3.65
N ASN A 96 -11.10 1.22 -3.47
CA ASN A 96 -12.13 1.87 -2.65
C ASN A 96 -13.35 2.18 -3.53
N ARG A 97 -14.35 1.29 -3.52
CA ARG A 97 -15.63 1.50 -4.23
C ARG A 97 -16.68 2.26 -3.43
N GLY A 98 -16.36 2.63 -2.18
CA GLY A 98 -17.25 3.44 -1.35
C GLY A 98 -17.32 4.89 -1.81
N ASP A 99 -18.29 5.62 -1.26
CA ASP A 99 -18.46 7.06 -1.39
C ASP A 99 -17.68 7.86 -0.32
N GLU A 100 -17.10 7.15 0.66
CA GLU A 100 -16.25 7.71 1.72
C GLU A 100 -14.78 7.29 1.58
N PRO A 101 -13.83 8.06 2.16
CA PRO A 101 -12.43 7.63 2.23
C PRO A 101 -12.24 6.30 2.98
N LEU A 102 -11.54 5.36 2.35
CA LEU A 102 -11.06 4.14 2.97
C LEU A 102 -9.82 4.46 3.81
N ARG A 103 -9.81 4.02 5.07
CA ARG A 103 -8.64 4.05 5.95
C ARG A 103 -8.25 2.64 6.33
N LEU A 104 -6.99 2.30 6.14
CA LEU A 104 -6.47 0.96 6.44
C LEU A 104 -5.05 1.01 6.98
N LEU A 105 -4.63 -0.06 7.65
CA LEU A 105 -3.24 -0.36 7.91
C LEU A 105 -2.74 -1.31 6.82
N GLN A 106 -1.70 -0.91 6.11
CA GLN A 106 -0.90 -1.78 5.26
C GLN A 106 0.28 -2.28 6.09
N LEU A 107 0.44 -3.61 6.10
CA LEU A 107 1.56 -4.31 6.70
C LEU A 107 2.30 -5.03 5.59
N THR A 108 3.62 -4.83 5.51
CA THR A 108 4.44 -5.46 4.47
C THR A 108 5.66 -6.10 5.12
N TRP A 109 5.93 -7.38 4.85
CA TRP A 109 7.10 -8.07 5.43
C TRP A 109 7.79 -9.05 4.47
N PRO A 110 9.14 -9.06 4.41
CA PRO A 110 10.06 -8.12 5.05
C PRO A 110 9.84 -6.66 4.64
N GLY A 111 10.22 -5.73 5.50
CA GLY A 111 9.95 -4.30 5.34
C GLY A 111 10.71 -3.69 4.18
N GLY A 112 10.37 -2.43 3.87
CA GLY A 112 10.97 -1.64 2.80
C GLY A 112 9.97 -0.96 1.87
N PHE A 113 8.67 -1.25 1.98
CA PHE A 113 7.63 -0.63 1.15
C PHE A 113 7.62 0.90 1.27
N GLU A 114 7.96 1.45 2.43
CA GLU A 114 8.04 2.89 2.63
C GLU A 114 9.05 3.58 1.71
N HIS A 115 10.10 2.88 1.27
CA HIS A 115 11.06 3.42 0.31
C HIS A 115 10.44 3.51 -1.08
N PHE A 116 9.66 2.52 -1.48
CA PHE A 116 8.87 2.57 -2.72
C PHE A 116 7.86 3.71 -2.67
N ALA A 117 7.15 3.87 -1.55
CA ALA A 117 6.21 4.97 -1.36
C ALA A 117 6.90 6.34 -1.47
N ALA A 118 8.10 6.48 -0.89
CA ALA A 118 8.89 7.70 -0.98
C ALA A 118 9.35 8.02 -2.41
N ASP A 119 9.83 7.02 -3.15
CA ASP A 119 10.29 7.20 -4.54
C ASP A 119 9.14 7.54 -5.49
N VAL A 120 7.99 6.89 -5.33
CA VAL A 120 6.77 7.22 -6.10
C VAL A 120 6.32 8.64 -5.79
N ALA A 121 6.30 9.05 -4.52
CA ALA A 121 5.93 10.41 -4.13
C ALA A 121 6.90 11.47 -4.67
N ALA A 122 8.20 11.16 -4.72
CA ALA A 122 9.21 12.04 -5.29
C ALA A 122 9.09 12.17 -6.81
N ALA A 123 8.76 11.08 -7.51
CA ALA A 123 8.58 11.07 -8.96
C ALA A 123 7.27 11.74 -9.42
N PHE A 124 6.22 11.67 -8.59
CA PHE A 124 4.90 12.19 -8.92
C PHE A 124 4.35 13.12 -7.82
N PRO A 125 4.98 14.29 -7.58
CA PRO A 125 4.55 15.22 -6.53
C PRO A 125 3.18 15.85 -6.81
N SER A 126 2.76 15.90 -8.07
CA SER A 126 1.40 16.29 -8.49
C SER A 126 1.07 15.73 -9.88
N GLY A 127 -0.15 15.21 -10.05
CA GLY A 127 -0.65 14.71 -11.33
C GLY A 127 -0.74 13.19 -11.41
N SER A 128 -1.30 12.70 -12.54
CA SER A 128 -1.41 11.27 -12.80
C SER A 128 -0.04 10.66 -13.07
N PRO A 129 0.28 9.48 -12.51
CA PRO A 129 1.57 8.83 -12.70
C PRO A 129 1.78 8.50 -14.18
N ASN A 130 2.99 8.73 -14.69
CA ASN A 130 3.41 8.14 -15.96
C ASN A 130 3.57 6.62 -15.75
N PRO A 131 2.82 5.76 -16.45
CA PRO A 131 2.84 4.31 -16.21
C PRO A 131 4.22 3.67 -16.42
N ALA A 132 5.01 4.16 -17.38
CA ALA A 132 6.34 3.60 -17.65
C ALA A 132 7.30 3.88 -16.50
N VAL A 133 7.29 5.13 -15.99
CA VAL A 133 8.13 5.53 -14.85
C VAL A 133 7.68 4.80 -13.58
N LEU A 134 6.37 4.67 -13.35
CA LEU A 134 5.85 3.92 -12.21
C LEU A 134 6.29 2.44 -12.25
N THR A 135 6.26 1.83 -13.45
CA THR A 135 6.71 0.44 -13.64
C THR A 135 8.20 0.29 -13.37
N GLU A 136 9.04 1.24 -13.81
CA GLU A 136 10.48 1.23 -13.54
C GLU A 136 10.77 1.34 -12.04
N ILE A 137 10.11 2.27 -11.34
CA ILE A 137 10.25 2.44 -9.88
C ILE A 137 9.79 1.15 -9.17
N ALA A 138 8.61 0.62 -9.51
CA ALA A 138 8.09 -0.62 -8.94
C ALA A 138 9.09 -1.78 -9.08
N ALA A 139 9.64 -1.97 -10.28
CA ALA A 139 10.63 -3.02 -10.55
C ALA A 139 11.90 -2.87 -9.70
N GLY A 140 12.38 -1.64 -9.48
CA GLY A 140 13.52 -1.35 -8.61
C GLY A 140 13.32 -1.81 -7.16
N HIS A 141 12.08 -1.80 -6.68
CA HIS A 141 11.70 -2.25 -5.34
C HIS A 141 11.31 -3.73 -5.26
N GLY A 142 11.22 -4.43 -6.41
CA GLY A 142 10.80 -5.84 -6.46
C GLY A 142 9.29 -6.03 -6.59
N TYR A 143 8.60 -5.02 -7.14
CA TYR A 143 7.20 -5.06 -7.50
C TYR A 143 7.04 -5.13 -9.02
N GLU A 144 6.11 -5.95 -9.50
CA GLU A 144 5.79 -6.07 -10.92
C GLU A 144 4.34 -5.64 -11.15
N ILE A 145 4.15 -4.64 -12.02
CA ILE A 145 2.81 -4.24 -12.46
C ILE A 145 2.39 -5.13 -13.62
N VAL A 146 1.35 -5.94 -13.42
CA VAL A 146 0.89 -6.97 -14.35
C VAL A 146 -0.43 -6.62 -15.04
N GLY A 147 -1.07 -5.52 -14.67
CA GLY A 147 -2.32 -5.09 -15.30
C GLY A 147 -2.85 -3.75 -14.80
N PRO A 148 -3.89 -3.22 -15.47
CA PRO A 148 -4.55 -2.00 -15.04
C PRO A 148 -5.28 -2.21 -13.69
N PRO A 149 -5.73 -1.12 -13.04
CA PRO A 149 -6.61 -1.22 -11.89
C PRO A 149 -7.92 -1.96 -12.23
N PRO A 150 -8.53 -2.68 -11.27
CA PRO A 150 -9.83 -3.31 -11.48
C PRO A 150 -10.91 -2.28 -11.82
N HIS A 151 -11.80 -2.64 -12.75
CA HIS A 151 -12.94 -1.82 -13.18
C HIS A 151 -14.16 -2.07 -12.30
#